data_AF-A0A817UUM2-F1
#
_entry.id   AF-A0A817UUM2-F1
#
_cell.length_a   1.000
_cell.length_b   1.000
_cell.length_c   1.000
_cell.angle_alpha   90.00
_cell.angle_beta   90.00
_cell.angle_gamma   90.00
#
_symmetry.space_group_name_H-M   'P 1'
#
loop_
_entity.id
_entity.type
_entity.pdbx_description
1 polymer ?
#
loop_
_entity_poly.entity_id
_entity_poly.type
_entity_poly.pdbx_seq_one_letter_code
_entity_poly.pdbx_strand_id
1 'polypeptide(L)'
;MIPLPVISDKGDPHFSTLAGKSYRFNGHGEYTLMKSIDSRLEVQVRLARVINVSASPDSVSSVDNATAIVAFVIHHKDQLRVQLELFPIYSDEHQLTIRQRDARSISISYGSSGIQFIVYLRPNFNFVDLYSILPSTLKKETNFQGLLGDFNGLVSPDGTIVSAKSDDDKELFYYDESWRTTGASSIFYYRLQDSHARYQDFNYRPIFVYSKSEYTLDSVSVSDC
;
A
#
# COMPACT_ATOMS: atom_id res chain seq x y z
N MET A 1 9.38 19.41 1.11
CA MET A 1 8.30 18.40 1.04
C MET A 1 8.73 17.33 0.08
N ILE A 2 8.57 16.06 0.44
CA ILE A 2 8.83 14.95 -0.47
C ILE A 2 7.47 14.39 -0.83
N PRO A 3 6.92 14.69 -2.02
CA PRO A 3 5.78 13.94 -2.51
C PRO A 3 6.28 12.51 -2.73
N LEU A 4 5.59 11.53 -2.15
CA LEU A 4 5.81 10.13 -2.46
C LEU A 4 4.66 9.67 -3.36
N PRO A 5 4.89 9.57 -4.68
CA PRO A 5 3.95 8.98 -5.64
C PRO A 5 4.35 7.51 -5.83
N VAL A 6 3.51 6.49 -5.90
CA VAL A 6 2.54 6.16 -6.96
C VAL A 6 1.87 4.85 -6.54
N ILE A 7 0.53 4.72 -6.67
CA ILE A 7 -0.15 3.48 -7.12
C ILE A 7 -0.76 3.84 -8.49
N SER A 8 -0.34 3.18 -9.55
CA SER A 8 -0.88 3.25 -10.92
C SER A 8 -0.30 2.03 -11.64
N ASP A 9 -1.03 1.13 -12.29
CA ASP A 9 -2.23 1.26 -13.08
C ASP A 9 -3.12 0.01 -12.91
N LYS A 10 -4.44 0.19 -12.99
CA LYS A 10 -5.44 -0.90 -13.05
C LYS A 10 -5.42 -1.92 -11.90
N GLY A 11 -4.98 -1.48 -10.72
CA GLY A 11 -5.09 -2.28 -9.51
C GLY A 11 -3.96 -3.28 -9.29
N ASP A 12 -2.82 -3.10 -9.96
CA ASP A 12 -1.52 -3.54 -9.43
C ASP A 12 -0.99 -2.45 -8.48
N PRO A 13 -0.78 -2.72 -7.18
CA PRO A 13 -0.21 -1.76 -6.26
C PRO A 13 1.24 -1.59 -6.63
N HIS A 14 1.53 -0.45 -7.21
CA HIS A 14 2.88 0.07 -7.23
C HIS A 14 3.08 0.78 -5.90
N PHE A 15 4.21 0.54 -5.24
CA PHE A 15 4.62 1.28 -4.05
C PHE A 15 5.88 2.04 -4.39
N SER A 16 6.00 3.26 -3.88
CA SER A 16 7.27 3.97 -3.89
C SER A 16 7.76 4.16 -2.47
N THR A 17 8.92 3.58 -2.23
CA THR A 17 9.61 3.61 -0.95
C THR A 17 10.01 5.03 -0.56
N LEU A 18 10.29 5.24 0.73
CA LEU A 18 10.82 6.50 1.25
C LEU A 18 12.19 6.87 0.66
N ALA A 19 12.96 5.87 0.20
CA ALA A 19 14.21 6.01 -0.53
C ALA A 19 14.03 6.32 -2.03
N GLY A 20 12.79 6.34 -2.55
CA GLY A 20 12.48 6.72 -3.93
C GLY A 20 12.52 5.58 -4.96
N LYS A 21 12.68 4.32 -4.52
CA LYS A 21 12.51 3.14 -5.38
C LYS A 21 11.03 2.81 -5.53
N SER A 22 10.56 2.58 -6.75
CA SER A 22 9.25 2.03 -7.03
C SER A 22 9.31 0.51 -7.21
N TYR A 23 8.31 -0.22 -6.72
CA TYR A 23 8.20 -1.66 -6.88
C TYR A 23 6.74 -2.11 -6.84
N ARG A 24 6.45 -3.35 -7.22
CA ARG A 24 5.10 -3.92 -7.18
C ARG A 24 4.93 -4.79 -5.97
N PHE A 25 3.76 -4.71 -5.34
CA PHE A 25 3.36 -5.70 -4.34
C PHE A 25 1.89 -6.05 -4.50
N ASN A 26 1.62 -7.33 -4.74
CA ASN A 26 0.27 -7.86 -4.83
C ASN A 26 0.04 -8.86 -3.69
N GLY A 27 -0.50 -8.36 -2.57
CA GLY A 27 -0.87 -9.16 -1.40
C GLY A 27 -2.37 -9.11 -1.12
N HIS A 28 -2.89 -10.07 -0.35
CA HIS A 28 -4.29 -10.07 0.09
C HIS A 28 -4.33 -10.18 1.61
N GLY A 29 -4.56 -9.05 2.28
CA GLY A 29 -4.26 -8.90 3.70
C GLY A 29 -4.31 -7.47 4.21
N GLU A 30 -3.95 -7.32 5.47
CA GLU A 30 -3.69 -6.02 6.10
C GLU A 30 -2.21 -5.89 6.42
N TYR A 31 -1.59 -4.79 6.03
CA TYR A 31 -0.14 -4.60 6.08
C TYR A 31 0.23 -3.25 6.68
N THR A 32 1.37 -3.22 7.38
CA THR A 32 1.99 -1.96 7.83
C THR A 32 2.64 -1.26 6.66
N LEU A 33 2.01 -0.22 6.14
CA LEU A 33 2.54 0.59 5.04
C LEU A 33 3.76 1.40 5.52
N MET A 34 3.56 2.14 6.62
CA MET A 34 4.63 2.88 7.28
C MET A 34 4.32 3.08 8.76
N LYS A 35 5.35 2.99 9.59
CA LYS A 35 5.29 3.23 11.02
C LYS A 35 6.56 3.95 11.46
N SER A 36 6.42 5.06 12.18
CA SER A 36 7.58 5.70 12.80
C SER A 36 8.04 4.87 14.00
N ILE A 37 9.36 4.79 14.22
CA ILE A 37 9.93 4.00 15.32
C ILE A 37 9.43 4.48 16.69
N ASP A 38 9.23 5.78 16.85
CA ASP A 38 8.64 6.40 18.04
C ASP A 38 7.10 6.20 18.16
N SER A 39 6.50 5.46 17.22
CA SER A 39 5.07 5.17 17.13
C SER A 39 4.16 6.40 17.07
N ARG A 40 4.69 7.58 16.70
CA ARG A 40 3.90 8.80 16.48
C ARG A 40 3.04 8.76 15.23
N LEU A 41 3.41 7.98 14.23
CA LEU A 41 2.63 7.76 13.01
C LEU A 41 2.62 6.29 12.67
N GLU A 42 1.44 5.73 12.43
CA GLU A 42 1.27 4.40 11.86
C GLU A 42 0.18 4.45 10.79
N VAL A 43 0.50 3.91 9.62
CA VAL A 43 -0.41 3.77 8.49
C VAL A 43 -0.45 2.30 8.11
N GLN A 44 -1.65 1.73 8.13
CA GLN A 44 -1.90 0.38 7.64
C GLN A 44 -2.85 0.43 6.45
N VAL A 45 -2.67 -0.52 5.54
CA VAL A 45 -3.48 -0.66 4.32
C VAL A 45 -4.07 -2.05 4.26
N ARG A 46 -5.27 -2.15 3.71
CA ARG A 46 -5.94 -3.42 3.38
C ARG A 46 -5.90 -3.59 1.88
N LEU A 47 -5.23 -4.65 1.43
CA LEU A 47 -5.15 -5.06 0.03
C LEU A 47 -6.11 -6.21 -0.21
N ALA A 48 -6.91 -6.12 -1.27
CA ALA A 48 -7.83 -7.17 -1.69
C ALA A 48 -7.92 -7.21 -3.20
N ARG A 49 -8.36 -8.36 -3.76
CA ARG A 49 -8.46 -8.57 -5.20
C ARG A 49 -9.34 -7.50 -5.85
N VAL A 50 -8.90 -7.01 -7.01
CA VAL A 50 -9.67 -6.05 -7.81
C VAL A 50 -10.87 -6.78 -8.40
N ILE A 51 -12.07 -6.30 -8.06
CA ILE A 51 -13.31 -6.77 -8.67
C ILE A 51 -13.69 -5.76 -9.75
N ASN A 52 -13.62 -6.18 -11.01
CA ASN A 52 -14.13 -5.36 -12.10
C ASN A 52 -15.65 -5.45 -12.13
N VAL A 53 -16.31 -4.53 -11.42
CA VAL A 53 -17.77 -4.39 -11.47
C VAL A 53 -18.10 -3.55 -12.70
N SER A 54 -18.37 -4.23 -13.80
CA SER A 54 -19.05 -3.58 -14.92
C SER A 54 -20.45 -3.20 -14.46
N ALA A 55 -20.88 -1.97 -14.76
CA ALA A 55 -22.16 -1.42 -14.30
C ALA A 55 -23.41 -2.09 -14.93
N SER A 56 -23.25 -3.22 -15.61
CA SER A 56 -24.35 -4.01 -16.17
C SER A 56 -24.60 -5.24 -15.28
N PRO A 57 -25.87 -5.48 -14.86
CA PRO A 57 -26.21 -6.62 -13.99
C PRO A 57 -25.96 -8.00 -14.61
N ASP A 58 -25.65 -8.07 -15.92
CA ASP A 58 -25.42 -9.32 -16.67
C ASP A 58 -23.95 -9.60 -17.01
N SER A 59 -23.02 -8.72 -16.63
CA SER A 59 -21.62 -8.89 -16.99
C SER A 59 -20.84 -9.66 -15.92
N VAL A 60 -20.17 -10.73 -16.38
CA VAL A 60 -19.24 -11.53 -15.56
C VAL A 60 -18.16 -10.62 -14.99
N SER A 61 -18.07 -10.56 -13.66
CA SER A 61 -16.95 -9.92 -12.98
C SER A 61 -15.66 -10.66 -13.36
N SER A 62 -14.81 -10.05 -14.20
CA SER A 62 -13.46 -10.55 -14.40
C SER A 62 -12.68 -10.30 -13.11
N VAL A 63 -12.32 -11.35 -12.39
CA VAL A 63 -11.45 -11.25 -11.22
C VAL A 63 -10.02 -11.24 -11.73
N ASP A 64 -9.37 -10.08 -11.65
CA ASP A 64 -7.93 -10.00 -11.89
C ASP A 64 -7.19 -10.71 -10.72
N ASN A 65 -6.00 -11.23 -10.98
CA ASN A 65 -5.06 -11.67 -9.92
C ASN A 65 -4.24 -10.47 -9.40
N ALA A 66 -4.74 -9.26 -9.61
CA ALA A 66 -4.21 -8.02 -9.06
C ALA A 66 -5.00 -7.65 -7.79
N THR A 67 -4.33 -7.05 -6.82
CA THR A 67 -4.94 -6.57 -5.56
C THR A 67 -4.85 -5.06 -5.48
N ALA A 68 -5.82 -4.36 -4.91
CA ALA A 68 -5.70 -2.91 -4.70
C ALA A 68 -5.94 -2.53 -3.25
N ILE A 69 -5.54 -1.31 -2.86
CA ILE A 69 -5.88 -0.76 -1.55
C ILE A 69 -7.39 -0.50 -1.52
N VAL A 70 -8.10 -1.29 -0.72
CA VAL A 70 -9.56 -1.16 -0.52
C VAL A 70 -9.91 -0.41 0.76
N ALA A 71 -8.97 -0.33 1.70
CA ALA A 71 -9.10 0.46 2.92
C ALA A 71 -7.73 0.88 3.45
N PHE A 72 -7.69 1.95 4.22
CA PHE A 72 -6.52 2.32 5.00
C PHE A 72 -6.94 2.91 6.34
N VAL A 73 -6.04 2.85 7.29
CA VAL A 73 -6.16 3.49 8.61
C VAL A 73 -4.90 4.25 8.93
N ILE A 74 -5.06 5.47 9.42
CA ILE A 74 -3.97 6.34 9.89
C ILE A 74 -4.17 6.59 11.37
N HIS A 75 -3.14 6.31 12.16
CA HIS A 75 -3.04 6.68 13.56
C HIS A 75 -1.87 7.66 13.71
N HIS A 76 -2.17 8.88 14.15
CA HIS A 76 -1.17 9.87 14.50
C HIS A 76 -1.32 10.22 15.98
N LYS A 77 -0.21 10.29 16.72
CA LYS A 77 -0.19 10.41 18.18
C LYS A 77 -1.07 11.56 18.68
N ASP A 78 -1.82 11.28 19.74
CA ASP A 78 -2.72 12.20 20.44
C ASP A 78 -3.79 12.84 19.52
N GLN A 79 -4.08 12.22 18.37
CA GLN A 79 -5.10 12.66 17.41
C GLN A 79 -6.05 11.53 17.02
N LEU A 80 -7.22 11.90 16.52
CA LEU A 80 -8.21 10.95 16.00
C LEU A 80 -7.63 10.01 14.95
N ARG A 81 -7.96 8.72 15.08
CA ARG A 81 -7.70 7.71 14.05
C ARG A 81 -8.61 7.95 12.86
N VAL A 82 -8.04 7.94 11.67
CA VAL A 82 -8.79 8.10 10.41
C VAL A 82 -8.82 6.77 9.69
N GLN A 83 -10.00 6.16 9.57
CA GLN A 83 -10.23 4.94 8.79
C GLN A 83 -11.16 5.27 7.62
N LEU A 84 -10.72 4.97 6.39
CA LEU A 84 -11.56 5.09 5.20
C LEU A 84 -11.91 3.70 4.67
N GLU A 85 -13.21 3.42 4.61
CA GLU A 85 -13.79 2.23 3.98
C GLU A 85 -14.92 2.65 3.04
N LEU A 86 -14.59 3.26 1.89
CA LEU A 86 -15.53 3.72 0.82
C LEU A 86 -16.89 4.37 1.25
N PHE A 87 -17.00 4.84 2.50
CA PHE A 87 -18.14 5.51 3.13
C PHE A 87 -17.61 6.52 4.17
N PRO A 88 -18.39 7.57 4.53
CA PRO A 88 -17.85 8.88 4.95
C PRO A 88 -17.19 8.90 6.33
N ILE A 89 -16.18 9.78 6.46
CA ILE A 89 -15.39 10.03 7.68
C ILE A 89 -15.86 11.32 8.37
N TYR A 90 -15.99 11.27 9.69
CA TYR A 90 -16.12 12.45 10.56
C TYR A 90 -14.82 12.66 11.35
N SER A 91 -14.40 13.92 11.53
CA SER A 91 -13.31 14.31 12.43
C SER A 91 -13.62 15.68 13.01
N ASP A 92 -13.49 15.82 14.33
CA ASP A 92 -13.76 17.04 15.10
C ASP A 92 -12.56 17.38 15.99
N GLU A 93 -11.43 17.80 15.40
CA GLU A 93 -10.25 18.27 16.14
C GLU A 93 -9.51 19.39 15.40
N HIS A 94 -9.04 20.39 16.16
CA HIS A 94 -8.48 21.66 15.67
C HIS A 94 -7.14 21.54 14.91
N GLN A 95 -6.54 20.34 14.82
CA GLN A 95 -5.24 20.08 14.18
C GLN A 95 -5.30 18.96 13.12
N LEU A 96 -6.46 18.33 12.94
CA LEU A 96 -6.74 17.35 11.90
C LEU A 96 -7.77 17.94 10.92
N THR A 97 -7.33 18.19 9.69
CA THR A 97 -8.20 18.71 8.64
C THR A 97 -8.46 17.61 7.62
N ILE A 98 -9.72 17.19 7.49
CA ILE A 98 -10.17 16.34 6.38
C ILE A 98 -10.95 17.23 5.42
N ARG A 99 -10.48 17.31 4.17
CA ARG A 99 -11.08 18.16 3.15
C ARG A 99 -11.30 17.37 1.87
N GLN A 100 -12.54 17.31 1.42
CA GLN A 100 -12.84 16.91 0.05
C GLN A 100 -12.26 17.97 -0.90
N ARG A 101 -11.36 17.57 -1.82
CA ARG A 101 -10.78 18.49 -2.80
C ARG A 101 -11.63 18.54 -4.08
N ASP A 102 -12.22 17.42 -4.46
CA ASP A 102 -13.17 17.29 -5.56
C ASP A 102 -14.05 16.03 -5.40
N ALA A 103 -14.85 15.69 -6.42
CA ALA A 103 -15.76 14.54 -6.39
C ALA A 103 -15.08 13.17 -6.19
N ARG A 104 -13.76 13.08 -6.41
CA ARG A 104 -12.97 11.84 -6.35
C ARG A 104 -11.67 12.00 -5.57
N SER A 105 -11.51 13.05 -4.77
CA SER A 105 -10.31 13.19 -3.95
C SER A 105 -10.54 13.83 -2.58
N ILE A 106 -9.82 13.32 -1.59
CA ILE A 106 -9.84 13.75 -0.19
C ILE A 106 -8.41 14.07 0.23
N SER A 107 -8.21 15.15 0.98
CA SER A 107 -6.96 15.42 1.69
C SER A 107 -7.16 15.31 3.19
N ILE A 108 -6.24 14.62 3.86
CA ILE A 108 -6.16 14.49 5.32
C ILE A 108 -4.87 15.18 5.76
N SER A 109 -4.95 16.19 6.60
CA SER A 109 -3.81 17.00 7.02
C SER A 109 -3.69 17.05 8.54
N TYR A 110 -2.50 16.76 9.04
CA TYR A 110 -2.14 16.87 10.45
C TYR A 110 -1.28 18.13 10.64
N GLY A 111 -1.92 19.23 11.04
CA GLY A 111 -1.31 20.57 11.08
C GLY A 111 -0.09 20.67 11.98
N SER A 112 -0.10 19.98 13.12
CA SER A 112 0.97 19.97 14.11
C SER A 112 2.26 19.32 13.62
N SER A 113 2.16 18.28 12.79
CA SER A 113 3.32 17.58 12.24
C SER A 113 3.66 18.00 10.81
N GLY A 114 2.76 18.71 10.12
CA GLY A 114 2.89 19.06 8.70
C GLY A 114 2.69 17.88 7.75
N ILE A 115 2.25 16.72 8.25
CA ILE A 115 1.97 15.52 7.46
C ILE A 115 0.65 15.70 6.71
N GLN A 116 0.63 15.34 5.43
CA GLN A 116 -0.60 15.29 4.64
C GLN A 116 -0.71 13.98 3.88
N PHE A 117 -1.93 13.48 3.76
CA PHE A 117 -2.30 12.40 2.87
C PHE A 117 -3.30 12.90 1.84
N ILE A 118 -3.16 12.44 0.60
CA ILE A 118 -4.08 12.69 -0.48
C ILE A 118 -4.60 11.33 -0.94
N VAL A 119 -5.92 11.20 -0.97
CA VAL A 119 -6.63 9.99 -1.37
C VAL A 119 -7.34 10.28 -2.68
N TYR A 120 -7.14 9.44 -3.69
CA TYR A 120 -7.95 9.46 -4.91
C TYR A 120 -8.87 8.24 -4.93
N LEU A 121 -10.16 8.48 -5.11
CA LEU A 121 -11.18 7.43 -5.18
C LEU A 121 -11.27 6.87 -6.59
N ARG A 122 -11.38 5.54 -6.71
CA ARG A 122 -11.60 4.82 -7.98
C ARG A 122 -12.94 4.06 -7.92
N PRO A 123 -14.09 4.78 -8.00
CA PRO A 123 -15.40 4.20 -7.73
C PRO A 123 -15.79 3.08 -8.71
N ASN A 124 -15.31 3.14 -9.96
CA ASN A 124 -15.57 2.10 -10.96
C ASN A 124 -14.85 0.77 -10.65
N PHE A 125 -13.89 0.78 -9.73
CA PHE A 125 -13.05 -0.37 -9.40
C PHE A 125 -13.02 -0.70 -7.89
N ASN A 126 -13.76 0.06 -7.08
CA ASN A 126 -13.88 -0.14 -5.63
C ASN A 126 -12.53 -0.13 -4.86
N PHE A 127 -11.59 0.73 -5.26
CA PHE A 127 -10.30 0.92 -4.58
C PHE A 127 -9.90 2.40 -4.46
N VAL A 128 -8.79 2.68 -3.76
CA VAL A 128 -8.24 4.03 -3.60
C VAL A 128 -6.74 4.08 -3.91
N ASP A 129 -6.26 5.24 -4.35
CA ASP A 129 -4.84 5.56 -4.36
C ASP A 129 -4.52 6.45 -3.14
N LEU A 130 -3.41 6.16 -2.46
CA LEU A 130 -2.99 6.89 -1.27
C LEU A 130 -1.61 7.51 -1.50
N TYR A 131 -1.53 8.84 -1.37
CA TYR A 131 -0.29 9.61 -1.46
C TYR A 131 0.00 10.24 -0.11
N SER A 132 1.28 10.26 0.27
CA SER A 132 1.73 10.98 1.46
C SER A 132 2.67 12.13 1.08
N ILE A 133 2.55 13.23 1.82
CA ILE A 133 3.42 14.39 1.77
C ILE A 133 3.98 14.55 3.17
N LEU A 134 5.27 14.25 3.29
CA LEU A 134 5.99 14.32 4.56
C LEU A 134 6.89 15.57 4.59
N PRO A 135 6.89 16.33 5.69
CA PRO A 135 7.85 17.41 5.88
C PRO A 135 9.28 16.84 5.98
N SER A 136 10.24 17.59 5.46
CA SER A 136 11.64 17.17 5.42
C SER A 136 12.29 17.08 6.80
N THR A 137 11.69 17.68 7.83
CA THR A 137 12.14 17.58 9.22
C THR A 137 11.95 16.17 9.78
N LEU A 138 10.92 15.43 9.34
CA LEU A 138 10.69 14.05 9.78
C LEU A 138 11.87 13.13 9.46
N LYS A 139 12.58 13.35 8.34
CA LYS A 139 13.82 12.62 8.00
C LYS A 139 14.89 12.70 9.09
N LYS A 140 14.93 13.81 9.84
CA LYS A 140 15.94 14.07 10.87
C LYS A 140 15.48 13.62 12.26
N GLU A 141 14.17 13.53 12.46
CA GLU A 141 13.56 13.36 13.79
C GLU A 141 13.13 11.92 14.06
N THR A 142 12.93 11.10 13.02
CA THR A 142 12.52 9.70 13.18
C THR A 142 12.98 8.84 12.01
N ASN A 143 13.12 7.54 12.30
CA ASN A 143 13.15 6.50 11.28
C ASN A 143 11.75 5.94 11.06
N PHE A 144 11.56 5.32 9.91
CA PHE A 144 10.34 4.63 9.53
C PHE A 144 10.63 3.17 9.22
N GLN A 145 9.59 2.35 9.31
CA GLN A 145 9.61 0.96 8.90
C GLN A 145 8.24 0.59 8.32
N GLY A 146 8.13 -0.53 7.61
CA GLY A 146 6.93 -0.91 6.86
C GLY A 146 7.27 -1.18 5.40
N LEU A 147 6.24 -1.44 4.58
CA LEU A 147 6.36 -1.65 3.14
C LEU A 147 7.12 -0.53 2.41
N LEU A 148 7.04 0.71 2.91
CA LEU A 148 7.76 1.83 2.30
C LEU A 148 9.24 1.94 2.73
N GLY A 149 9.71 1.04 3.59
CA GLY A 149 11.06 1.04 4.14
C GLY A 149 11.37 2.26 5.01
N ASP A 150 12.64 2.67 4.99
CA ASP A 150 13.14 3.93 5.55
C ASP A 150 13.76 4.80 4.42
N PHE A 151 14.46 5.88 4.80
CA PHE A 151 15.12 6.75 3.81
C PHE A 151 16.40 6.16 3.21
N ASN A 152 16.84 4.98 3.66
CA ASN A 152 18.01 4.25 3.18
C ASN A 152 17.63 3.02 2.34
N GLY A 153 16.41 2.50 2.49
CA GLY A 153 15.90 1.40 1.67
C GLY A 153 14.86 0.55 2.39
N LEU A 154 14.63 -0.65 1.84
CA LEU A 154 13.72 -1.63 2.40
C LEU A 154 14.44 -2.45 3.48
N VAL A 155 13.82 -2.54 4.66
CA VAL A 155 14.32 -3.35 5.79
C VAL A 155 13.14 -4.16 6.30
N SER A 156 13.29 -5.46 6.47
CA SER A 156 12.27 -6.37 7.03
C SER A 156 12.11 -6.16 8.55
N PRO A 157 11.02 -6.65 9.18
CA PRO A 157 10.84 -6.55 10.63
C PRO A 157 11.95 -7.20 11.46
N ASP A 158 12.64 -8.20 10.91
CA ASP A 158 13.79 -8.87 11.54
C ASP A 158 15.12 -8.10 11.38
N GLY A 159 15.10 -6.95 10.70
CA GLY A 159 16.28 -6.15 10.41
C GLY A 159 17.02 -6.52 9.12
N THR A 160 16.54 -7.51 8.36
CA THR A 160 17.15 -7.89 7.08
C THR A 160 17.00 -6.75 6.06
N ILE A 161 18.12 -6.26 5.54
CA ILE A 161 18.13 -5.25 4.47
C ILE A 161 17.85 -5.95 3.14
N VAL A 162 16.81 -5.52 2.44
CA VAL A 162 16.51 -6.02 1.09
C VAL A 162 17.33 -5.24 0.08
N SER A 163 18.05 -5.96 -0.78
CA SER A 163 19.01 -5.31 -1.67
C SER A 163 18.31 -4.37 -2.66
N ALA A 164 18.87 -3.16 -2.84
CA ALA A 164 18.30 -2.13 -3.74
C ALA A 164 18.20 -2.57 -5.21
N LYS A 165 18.86 -3.68 -5.60
CA LYS A 165 18.91 -4.21 -6.97
C LYS A 165 17.91 -5.32 -7.25
N SER A 166 17.16 -5.78 -6.26
CA SER A 166 16.14 -6.79 -6.49
C SER A 166 14.98 -6.16 -7.26
N ASP A 167 14.92 -6.44 -8.55
CA ASP A 167 13.73 -6.26 -9.40
C ASP A 167 12.95 -7.61 -9.49
N ASP A 168 13.26 -8.53 -8.58
CA ASP A 168 12.59 -9.83 -8.50
C ASP A 168 11.33 -9.69 -7.64
N ASP A 169 10.18 -9.59 -8.33
CA ASP A 169 8.86 -9.54 -7.72
C ASP A 169 8.64 -10.66 -6.68
N LYS A 170 9.31 -11.81 -6.82
CA LYS A 170 9.18 -12.94 -5.88
C LYS A 170 9.94 -12.70 -4.58
N GLU A 171 11.15 -12.15 -4.64
CA GLU A 171 11.92 -11.79 -3.44
C GLU A 171 11.21 -10.68 -2.67
N LEU A 172 10.74 -9.65 -3.39
CA LEU A 172 9.98 -8.54 -2.82
C LEU A 172 8.67 -9.01 -2.20
N PHE A 173 7.98 -9.99 -2.79
CA PHE A 173 6.76 -10.53 -2.20
C PHE A 173 6.98 -11.14 -0.80
N TYR A 174 8.10 -11.82 -0.54
CA TYR A 174 8.39 -12.32 0.81
C TYR A 174 8.72 -11.20 1.78
N TYR A 175 9.43 -10.16 1.32
CA TYR A 175 9.62 -8.94 2.08
C TYR A 175 8.29 -8.30 2.46
N ASP A 176 7.39 -8.15 1.50
CA ASP A 176 6.10 -7.48 1.73
C ASP A 176 5.19 -8.30 2.65
N GLU A 177 5.16 -9.62 2.47
CA GLU A 177 4.43 -10.53 3.36
C GLU A 177 4.95 -10.50 4.80
N SER A 178 6.23 -10.17 5.01
CA SER A 178 6.77 -9.98 6.37
C SER A 178 6.14 -8.79 7.10
N TRP A 179 5.59 -7.81 6.37
CA TRP A 179 4.88 -6.65 6.92
C TRP A 179 3.38 -6.87 7.13
N ARG A 180 2.89 -8.08 6.88
CA ARG A 180 1.51 -8.46 7.20
C ARG A 180 1.26 -8.32 8.70
N THR A 181 0.15 -7.67 9.04
CA THR A 181 -0.27 -7.47 10.42
C THR A 181 -0.80 -8.76 11.04
N THR A 182 -0.75 -8.82 12.37
CA THR A 182 -1.46 -9.82 13.17
C THR A 182 -2.73 -9.21 13.76
N GLY A 183 -3.65 -10.03 14.27
CA GLY A 183 -4.83 -9.52 14.97
C GLY A 183 -4.50 -8.63 16.18
N ALA A 184 -3.31 -8.78 16.77
CA ALA A 184 -2.84 -7.94 17.87
C ALA A 184 -2.15 -6.64 17.41
N SER A 185 -1.59 -6.63 16.20
CA SER A 185 -0.87 -5.46 15.67
C SER A 185 -1.69 -4.64 14.68
N SER A 186 -2.84 -5.13 14.22
CA SER A 186 -3.73 -4.33 13.36
C SER A 186 -4.36 -3.18 14.14
N ILE A 187 -4.36 -2.00 13.52
CA ILE A 187 -5.00 -0.80 14.06
C ILE A 187 -6.33 -0.47 13.38
N PHE A 188 -6.80 -1.36 12.49
CA PHE A 188 -8.14 -1.26 11.92
C PHE A 188 -9.21 -1.46 13.00
N TYR A 189 -10.27 -0.67 12.92
CA TYR A 189 -11.50 -0.90 13.67
C TYR A 189 -12.35 -1.94 12.94
N TYR A 190 -12.79 -2.97 13.68
CA TYR A 190 -13.68 -4.01 13.19
C TYR A 190 -15.06 -3.85 13.84
N ARG A 191 -16.11 -4.00 13.04
CA ARG A 191 -17.49 -4.01 13.55
C ARG A 191 -17.80 -5.32 14.26
N LEU A 192 -18.96 -5.38 14.95
CA LEU A 192 -19.46 -6.63 15.52
C LEU A 192 -19.52 -7.73 14.43
N GLN A 193 -19.00 -8.92 14.76
CA GLN A 193 -18.87 -10.10 13.87
C GLN A 193 -17.84 -9.97 12.74
N ASP A 194 -17.09 -8.88 12.69
CA ASP A 194 -15.97 -8.69 11.79
C ASP A 194 -14.65 -8.89 12.54
N SER A 195 -13.56 -9.14 11.82
CA SER A 195 -12.23 -9.33 12.43
C SER A 195 -11.11 -9.26 11.42
N HIS A 196 -9.90 -8.97 11.92
CA HIS A 196 -8.64 -9.06 11.17
C HIS A 196 -8.54 -10.33 10.31
N ALA A 197 -8.90 -11.48 10.87
CA ALA A 197 -8.80 -12.78 10.22
C ALA A 197 -9.64 -12.90 8.93
N ARG A 198 -10.76 -12.17 8.84
CA ARG A 198 -11.63 -12.19 7.64
C ARG A 198 -11.01 -11.48 6.44
N TYR A 199 -10.00 -10.65 6.67
CA TYR A 199 -9.31 -9.88 5.63
C TYR A 199 -7.96 -10.47 5.24
N GLN A 200 -7.60 -11.65 5.78
CA GLN A 200 -6.36 -12.33 5.43
C GLN A 200 -6.60 -13.46 4.44
N ASP A 201 -5.77 -13.52 3.40
CA ASP A 201 -5.65 -14.69 2.53
C ASP A 201 -4.17 -15.06 2.39
N PHE A 202 -3.72 -15.95 3.27
CA PHE A 202 -2.34 -16.44 3.30
C PHE A 202 -1.98 -17.35 2.12
N ASN A 203 -2.99 -17.83 1.38
CA ASN A 203 -2.81 -18.69 0.21
C ASN A 203 -2.76 -17.89 -1.09
N TYR A 204 -3.07 -16.59 -1.04
CA TYR A 204 -2.98 -15.71 -2.18
C TYR A 204 -1.57 -15.68 -2.76
N ARG A 205 -1.45 -15.89 -4.07
CA ARG A 205 -0.19 -15.75 -4.80
C ARG A 205 -0.43 -14.92 -6.07
N PRO A 206 0.30 -13.81 -6.26
CA PRO A 206 0.20 -13.05 -7.48
C PRO A 206 0.91 -13.74 -8.63
N ILE A 207 0.69 -13.24 -9.84
CA ILE A 207 1.51 -13.60 -11.00
C ILE A 207 2.79 -12.77 -10.91
N PHE A 208 3.93 -13.43 -10.69
CA PHE A 208 5.23 -12.76 -10.67
C PHE A 208 5.69 -12.46 -12.10
N VAL A 209 6.12 -11.23 -12.37
CA VAL A 209 6.69 -10.85 -13.67
C VAL A 209 8.21 -10.89 -13.55
N TYR A 210 8.84 -11.92 -14.13
CA TYR A 210 10.29 -12.00 -14.15
C TYR A 210 10.89 -10.96 -15.13
N SER A 211 11.98 -10.31 -14.74
CA SER A 211 12.72 -9.42 -15.63
C SER A 211 13.25 -10.17 -16.85
N LYS A 212 13.16 -9.53 -18.02
CA LYS A 212 13.40 -10.10 -19.36
C LYS A 212 14.89 -10.34 -19.69
N SER A 213 15.67 -10.98 -18.83
CA SER A 213 17.11 -11.23 -19.04
C SER A 213 17.51 -12.71 -19.16
N GLU A 214 16.59 -13.67 -19.17
CA GLU A 214 16.90 -15.10 -19.33
C GLU A 214 16.35 -15.74 -20.61
N TYR A 215 16.14 -14.95 -21.68
CA TYR A 215 15.99 -15.51 -23.02
C TYR A 215 17.30 -15.35 -23.80
N THR A 216 18.34 -16.10 -23.43
CA THR A 216 19.35 -16.51 -24.42
C THR A 216 18.73 -17.64 -25.24
N LEU A 217 18.24 -17.31 -26.42
CA LEU A 217 18.00 -18.31 -27.46
C LEU A 217 19.35 -18.92 -27.80
N ASP A 218 19.60 -20.14 -27.33
CA ASP A 218 20.59 -21.01 -27.97
C ASP A 218 20.12 -21.17 -29.42
N SER A 219 20.84 -20.51 -30.33
CA SER A 219 20.62 -20.64 -31.75
C SER A 219 20.87 -22.09 -32.14
N VAL A 220 19.79 -22.85 -32.33
CA VAL A 220 19.83 -24.12 -33.04
C VAL A 220 20.29 -23.80 -34.46
N SER A 221 21.54 -24.14 -34.75
CA SER A 221 22.06 -24.17 -36.12
C SER A 221 21.30 -25.24 -36.89
N VAL A 222 20.35 -24.84 -37.72
CA VAL A 222 19.80 -25.69 -38.76
C VAL A 222 20.82 -25.72 -39.89
N SER A 223 21.49 -26.87 -40.05
CA SER A 223 22.32 -27.17 -41.21
C SER A 223 21.44 -27.60 -42.37
N ASP A 224 21.67 -27.00 -43.53
CA ASP A 224 21.02 -27.27 -44.81
C ASP A 224 20.99 -28.76 -45.19
N CYS A 225 19.85 -29.21 -45.73
CA CYS A 225 19.70 -30.20 -46.79
C CYS A 225 18.39 -29.92 -47.54
#